data_AF-A0A2A2QCY0-F1
#
_entry.id   AF-A0A2A2QCY0-F1
#
_cell.length_a   1.000
_cell.length_b   1.000
_cell.length_c   1.000
_cell.angle_alpha   90.00
_cell.angle_beta   90.00
_cell.angle_gamma   90.00
#
_symmetry.space_group_name_H-M   'P 1'
#
loop_
_entity.id
_entity.type
_entity.pdbx_description
1 polymer ?
#
loop_
_entity_poly.entity_id
_entity_poly.type
_entity_poly.pdbx_seq_one_letter_code
_entity_poly.pdbx_strand_id
1 'polypeptide(L)'
;MRFVFRTLTLCGAPQVVLALSLFATAVVCQQAWQFQKDAREVRFRADAAILRNAVVERLLHYAQVLQGVHGLFAASETVTGSEFRAYVGSLDPATSYPGMRALGYIEKVDRK
;
A
#
# COMPACT_ATOMS: atom_id res chain seq x y z
N MET A 1 -4.53 75.70 -4.67
CA MET A 1 -4.46 74.52 -3.78
C MET A 1 -5.55 73.48 -4.13
N ARG A 2 -5.66 73.08 -5.40
CA ARG A 2 -6.68 72.12 -5.90
C ARG A 2 -6.14 71.07 -6.89
N PHE A 3 -4.82 71.08 -7.16
CA PHE A 3 -4.18 70.21 -8.15
C PHE A 3 -3.56 68.93 -7.56
N VAL A 4 -3.15 68.94 -6.28
CA VAL A 4 -2.54 67.77 -5.61
C VAL A 4 -3.58 66.71 -5.22
N PHE A 5 -4.83 67.11 -4.99
CA PHE A 5 -5.87 66.19 -4.52
C PHE A 5 -6.41 65.26 -5.63
N ARG A 6 -6.18 65.60 -6.91
CA ARG A 6 -6.62 64.79 -8.07
C ARG A 6 -5.59 63.74 -8.49
N THR A 7 -4.32 63.89 -8.11
CA THR A 7 -3.25 62.90 -8.37
C THR A 7 -3.21 61.80 -7.31
N LEU A 8 -3.70 62.05 -6.09
CA LEU A 8 -3.73 61.04 -5.01
C LEU A 8 -4.75 59.91 -5.23
N THR A 9 -5.89 60.18 -5.88
CA THR A 9 -6.88 59.13 -6.21
C THR A 9 -6.47 58.27 -7.41
N LEU A 10 -5.60 58.79 -8.30
CA LEU A 10 -5.01 58.05 -9.42
C LEU A 10 -3.83 57.16 -8.99
N CYS A 11 -3.08 57.55 -7.96
CA CYS A 11 -1.90 56.82 -7.48
C CYS A 11 -2.27 55.57 -6.65
N GLY A 12 -3.42 55.59 -5.96
CA GLY A 12 -3.92 54.44 -5.20
C GLY A 12 -4.59 53.36 -6.03
N ALA A 13 -5.17 53.70 -7.19
CA ALA A 13 -5.86 52.73 -8.06
C ALA A 13 -4.98 51.54 -8.52
N PRO A 14 -3.75 51.74 -9.05
CA PRO A 14 -2.89 50.63 -9.43
C PRO A 14 -2.40 49.82 -8.21
N GLN A 15 -2.18 50.47 -7.07
CA GLN A 15 -1.76 49.79 -5.84
C GLN A 15 -2.87 48.90 -5.27
N VAL A 16 -4.13 49.34 -5.33
CA VAL A 16 -5.28 48.54 -4.89
C VAL A 16 -5.50 47.35 -5.82
N VAL A 17 -5.42 47.54 -7.14
CA VAL A 17 -5.57 46.43 -8.10
C VAL A 17 -4.44 45.42 -7.95
N LEU A 18 -3.20 45.88 -7.73
CA LEU A 18 -2.05 45.01 -7.49
C LEU A 18 -2.18 44.26 -6.15
N ALA A 19 -2.59 44.93 -5.08
CA ALA A 19 -2.81 44.29 -3.79
C ALA A 19 -3.93 43.26 -3.86
N LEU A 20 -5.02 43.56 -4.57
CA LEU A 20 -6.16 42.66 -4.74
C LEU A 20 -5.79 41.44 -5.57
N SER A 21 -5.07 41.62 -6.69
CA SER A 21 -4.62 40.49 -7.53
C SER A 21 -3.60 39.63 -6.79
N LEU A 22 -2.65 40.24 -6.07
CA LEU A 22 -1.66 39.52 -5.26
C LEU A 22 -2.32 38.74 -4.13
N PHE A 23 -3.31 39.34 -3.45
CA PHE A 23 -4.09 38.65 -2.42
C PHE A 23 -4.88 37.48 -2.99
N ALA A 24 -5.56 37.67 -4.12
CA ALA A 24 -6.26 36.60 -4.81
C ALA A 24 -5.32 35.47 -5.23
N THR A 25 -4.15 35.79 -5.79
CA THR A 25 -3.12 34.79 -6.13
C THR A 25 -2.61 34.06 -4.89
N ALA A 26 -2.35 34.77 -3.78
CA ALA A 26 -1.89 34.16 -2.53
C ALA A 26 -2.93 33.18 -1.96
N VAL A 27 -4.21 33.54 -1.97
CA VAL A 27 -5.31 32.68 -1.52
C VAL A 27 -5.42 31.41 -2.38
N VAL A 28 -5.33 31.55 -3.71
CA VAL A 28 -5.36 30.40 -4.64
C VAL A 28 -4.14 29.50 -4.44
N CYS A 29 -2.96 30.08 -4.26
CA CYS A 29 -1.73 29.33 -4.04
C CYS A 29 -1.78 28.59 -2.69
N GLN A 30 -2.27 29.23 -1.64
CA GLN A 30 -2.43 28.61 -0.32
C GLN A 30 -3.42 27.44 -0.36
N GLN A 31 -4.55 27.57 -1.07
CA GLN A 31 -5.45 26.45 -1.30
C GLN A 31 -4.77 25.31 -2.05
N ALA A 32 -4.06 25.62 -3.15
CA ALA A 32 -3.33 24.61 -3.90
C ALA A 32 -2.30 23.85 -3.05
N TRP A 33 -1.66 24.53 -2.08
CA TRP A 33 -0.71 23.92 -1.17
C TRP A 33 -1.37 23.00 -0.13
N GLN A 34 -2.58 23.33 0.33
CA GLN A 34 -3.36 22.47 1.22
C GLN A 34 -3.80 21.19 0.49
N PHE A 35 -4.35 21.32 -0.73
CA PHE A 35 -4.77 20.15 -1.53
C PHE A 35 -3.61 19.19 -1.88
N GLN A 36 -2.38 19.71 -2.02
CA GLN A 36 -1.21 18.91 -2.37
C GLN A 36 -0.65 18.05 -1.23
N LYS A 37 -0.97 18.37 0.03
CA LYS A 37 -0.55 17.56 1.18
C LYS A 37 -1.52 16.40 1.39
N ASP A 38 -2.82 16.69 1.40
CA ASP A 38 -3.86 15.68 1.61
C ASP A 38 -3.88 14.64 0.49
N ALA A 39 -3.75 15.09 -0.77
CA ALA A 39 -3.74 14.17 -1.91
C ALA A 39 -2.51 13.24 -1.93
N ARG A 40 -1.37 13.68 -1.38
CA ARG A 40 -0.15 12.85 -1.29
C ARG A 40 -0.28 11.80 -0.20
N GLU A 41 -0.80 12.19 0.96
CA GLU A 41 -0.96 11.26 2.07
C GLU A 41 -2.03 10.21 1.78
N VAL A 42 -3.16 10.59 1.17
CA VAL A 42 -4.20 9.65 0.75
C VAL A 42 -3.66 8.63 -0.26
N ARG A 43 -2.92 9.09 -1.27
CA ARG A 43 -2.27 8.18 -2.24
C ARG A 43 -1.27 7.25 -1.59
N PHE A 44 -0.39 7.78 -0.74
CA PHE A 44 0.59 6.95 -0.03
C PHE A 44 -0.08 5.87 0.84
N ARG A 45 -1.14 6.22 1.57
CA ARG A 45 -1.90 5.26 2.37
C ARG A 45 -2.60 4.21 1.50
N ALA A 46 -3.13 4.60 0.35
CA ALA A 46 -3.73 3.67 -0.61
C ALA A 46 -2.70 2.69 -1.15
N ASP A 47 -1.54 3.17 -1.60
CA ASP A 47 -0.46 2.34 -2.12
C ASP A 47 0.07 1.37 -1.04
N ALA A 48 0.24 1.86 0.19
CA ALA A 48 0.65 1.04 1.32
C ALA A 48 -0.38 -0.05 1.65
N ALA A 49 -1.69 0.28 1.59
CA ALA A 49 -2.76 -0.68 1.82
C ALA A 49 -2.81 -1.77 0.73
N ILE A 50 -2.63 -1.39 -0.54
CA ILE A 50 -2.56 -2.32 -1.66
C ILE A 50 -1.39 -3.29 -1.47
N LEU A 51 -0.19 -2.77 -1.17
CA LEU A 51 0.99 -3.59 -0.96
C LEU A 51 0.81 -4.53 0.24
N ARG A 52 0.26 -4.02 1.34
CA ARG A 52 -0.06 -4.82 2.53
C ARG A 52 -0.98 -5.97 2.17
N ASN A 53 -2.07 -5.69 1.44
CA ASN A 53 -3.05 -6.72 1.10
C ASN A 53 -2.44 -7.79 0.19
N ALA A 54 -1.63 -7.40 -0.80
CA ALA A 54 -0.92 -8.35 -1.65
C ALA A 54 0.00 -9.30 -0.85
N VAL A 55 0.69 -8.79 0.18
CA VAL A 55 1.52 -9.63 1.06
C VAL A 55 0.65 -10.58 1.90
N VAL A 56 -0.45 -10.10 2.46
CA VAL A 56 -1.36 -10.92 3.27
C VAL A 56 -2.01 -12.02 2.44
N GLU A 57 -2.49 -11.72 1.24
CA GLU A 57 -3.07 -12.71 0.33
C GLU A 57 -2.06 -13.81 0.00
N ARG A 58 -0.81 -13.44 -0.30
CA ARG A 58 0.26 -14.40 -0.55
C ARG A 58 0.53 -15.32 0.65
N LEU A 59 0.51 -14.78 1.87
CA LEU A 59 0.66 -15.58 3.09
C LEU A 59 -0.53 -16.52 3.32
N LEU A 60 -1.75 -16.08 3.04
CA LEU A 60 -2.95 -16.92 3.12
C LEU A 60 -2.90 -18.07 2.11
N HIS A 61 -2.43 -17.82 0.89
CA HIS A 61 -2.19 -18.89 -0.09
C HIS A 61 -1.18 -19.93 0.41
N TYR A 62 -0.10 -19.51 1.06
CA TYR A 62 0.84 -20.46 1.68
C TYR A 62 0.23 -21.22 2.87
N ALA A 63 -0.62 -20.57 3.67
CA ALA A 63 -1.33 -21.21 4.76
C ALA A 63 -2.29 -22.32 4.27
N GLN A 64 -2.94 -22.12 3.12
CA GLN A 64 -3.80 -23.14 2.51
C GLN A 64 -3.03 -24.42 2.16
N VAL A 65 -1.79 -24.31 1.67
CA VAL A 65 -0.93 -25.48 1.41
C VAL A 65 -0.61 -26.22 2.70
N LEU A 66 -0.24 -25.49 3.76
CA LEU A 66 0.03 -26.08 5.08
C LEU A 66 -1.20 -26.79 5.63
N GLN A 67 -2.39 -26.24 5.42
CA GLN A 67 -3.65 -26.87 5.81
C GLN A 67 -3.95 -28.12 4.97
N GLY A 68 -3.60 -28.12 3.67
CA GLY A 68 -3.67 -29.31 2.82
C GLY A 68 -2.73 -30.43 3.29
N VAL A 69 -1.49 -30.08 3.65
CA VAL A 69 -0.53 -31.02 4.27
C VAL A 69 -1.09 -31.56 5.58
N HIS A 70 -1.64 -30.71 6.44
CA HIS A 70 -2.29 -31.15 7.67
C HIS A 70 -3.43 -32.14 7.38
N GLY A 71 -4.24 -31.90 6.35
CA GLY A 71 -5.28 -32.83 5.90
C GLY A 71 -4.73 -34.18 5.45
N LEU A 72 -3.60 -34.20 4.73
CA LEU A 72 -2.94 -35.44 4.32
C LEU A 72 -2.53 -36.29 5.54
N PHE A 73 -1.87 -35.68 6.52
CA PHE A 73 -1.46 -36.37 7.75
C PHE A 73 -2.63 -36.72 8.67
N ALA A 74 -3.75 -35.98 8.62
CA ALA A 74 -4.94 -36.29 9.40
C ALA A 74 -5.75 -37.48 8.81
N ALA A 75 -5.68 -37.69 7.50
CA ALA A 75 -6.40 -38.76 6.81
C ALA A 75 -5.61 -40.08 6.72
N SER A 76 -4.33 -40.08 7.07
CA SER A 76 -3.44 -41.25 6.93
C SER A 76 -2.76 -41.58 8.26
N GLU A 77 -2.74 -42.85 8.66
CA GLU A 77 -2.07 -43.30 9.90
C GLU A 77 -0.55 -43.08 9.86
N THR A 78 0.06 -43.26 8.69
CA THR A 78 1.47 -43.00 8.44
C THR A 78 1.64 -42.51 7.01
N VAL A 79 2.40 -41.42 6.82
CA VAL A 79 2.77 -40.91 5.49
C VAL A 79 4.26 -41.15 5.29
N THR A 80 4.62 -41.96 4.30
CA THR A 80 6.02 -42.19 3.94
C THR A 80 6.62 -40.95 3.27
N GLY A 81 7.94 -40.79 3.34
CA GLY A 81 8.62 -39.69 2.66
C GLY A 81 8.44 -39.69 1.13
N SER A 82 8.20 -40.85 0.52
CA SER A 82 7.85 -40.97 -0.90
C SER A 82 6.44 -40.45 -1.20
N GLU A 83 5.45 -40.79 -0.38
CA GLU A 83 4.07 -40.30 -0.53
C GLU A 83 4.02 -38.79 -0.33
N PHE A 84 4.74 -38.27 0.66
CA PHE A 84 4.85 -36.83 0.86
C PHE A 84 5.46 -36.13 -0.35
N ARG A 85 6.57 -36.64 -0.91
CA ARG A 85 7.17 -36.07 -2.12
C ARG A 85 6.24 -36.15 -3.33
N ALA A 86 5.48 -37.24 -3.49
CA ALA A 86 4.50 -37.38 -4.56
C ALA A 86 3.35 -36.37 -4.40
N TYR A 87 2.82 -36.21 -3.18
CA TYR A 87 1.81 -35.20 -2.87
C TYR A 87 2.32 -33.79 -3.17
N VAL A 88 3.47 -33.40 -2.63
CA VAL A 88 4.07 -32.07 -2.87
C VAL A 88 4.38 -31.84 -4.35
N GLY A 89 4.82 -32.88 -5.08
CA GLY A 89 5.02 -32.80 -6.53
C GLY A 89 3.73 -32.53 -7.30
N SER A 90 2.59 -33.06 -6.83
CA SER A 90 1.28 -32.86 -7.46
C SER A 90 0.73 -31.43 -7.31
N LEU A 91 1.18 -30.68 -6.29
CA LEU A 91 0.80 -29.29 -6.04
C LEU A 91 1.46 -28.27 -7.00
N ASP A 92 2.39 -28.72 -7.85
CA ASP A 92 3.24 -27.89 -8.72
C ASP A 92 3.70 -26.57 -8.06
N PRO A 93 4.52 -26.66 -7.00
CA PRO A 93 4.86 -25.50 -6.17
C PRO A 93 5.65 -24.42 -6.91
N ALA A 94 6.35 -24.77 -8.00
CA ALA A 94 7.09 -23.81 -8.81
C ALA A 94 6.17 -22.81 -9.52
N THR A 95 5.01 -23.29 -10.02
CA THR A 95 4.04 -22.48 -10.76
C THR A 95 3.01 -21.84 -9.83
N SER A 96 2.49 -22.62 -8.86
CA SER A 96 1.39 -22.18 -7.99
C SER A 96 1.85 -21.32 -6.81
N TYR A 97 3.11 -21.46 -6.36
CA TYR A 97 3.63 -20.81 -5.16
C TYR A 97 5.00 -20.17 -5.36
N PRO A 98 5.13 -19.20 -6.28
CA PRO A 98 6.40 -18.52 -6.54
C PRO A 98 6.97 -17.93 -5.24
N GLY A 99 8.24 -18.19 -4.94
CA GLY A 99 8.94 -17.75 -3.72
C GLY A 99 8.89 -18.70 -2.53
N MET A 100 8.12 -19.79 -2.59
CA MET A 100 8.24 -20.90 -1.64
C MET A 100 9.52 -21.68 -1.94
N ARG A 101 10.44 -21.78 -0.96
CA ARG A 101 11.75 -22.45 -1.16
C ARG A 101 11.73 -23.92 -0.80
N ALA A 102 10.99 -24.27 0.25
CA ALA A 102 10.89 -25.63 0.76
C ALA A 102 9.56 -25.82 1.52
N LEU A 103 9.08 -27.05 1.53
CA LEU A 103 7.96 -27.52 2.32
C LEU A 103 8.39 -28.83 2.99
N GLY A 104 8.13 -28.97 4.29
CA GLY A 104 8.57 -30.11 5.06
C GLY A 104 7.68 -30.39 6.26
N TYR A 105 7.79 -31.61 6.78
CA TYR A 105 7.07 -32.09 7.95
C TYR A 105 8.08 -32.44 9.05
N ILE A 106 7.72 -32.14 10.30
CA ILE A 106 8.54 -32.44 11.48
C ILE A 106 7.66 -33.25 12.43
N GLU A 107 8.02 -34.50 12.66
CA GLU A 107 7.37 -35.36 13.63
C GLU A 107 7.84 -35.03 15.05
N LYS A 108 6.91 -34.96 16.01
CA LYS A 108 7.26 -34.79 17.42
C LYS A 108 7.75 -36.12 17.98
N VAL A 109 9.04 -36.20 18.29
CA VAL A 109 9.62 -37.34 19.01
C VAL A 109 9.55 -37.07 20.50
N ASP A 110 8.92 -37.96 21.27
CA ASP A 110 8.91 -37.84 22.73
C ASP A 110 10.28 -38.21 23.32
N ARG A 111 10.67 -37.51 24.38
CA ARG A 111 11.96 -37.76 25.03
C ARG A 111 11.83 -38.95 25.98
N LYS A 112 12.48 -40.06 25.64
CA LYS A 112 12.64 -41.23 26.52
C LYS A 112 13.31 -40.86 27.84
#